data_AF-A0A2P6MMN7-F1
#
_entry.id   AF-A0A2P6MMN7-F1
#
_cell.length_a   1.000
_cell.length_b   1.000
_cell.length_c   1.000
_cell.angle_alpha   90.00
_cell.angle_beta   90.00
_cell.angle_gamma   90.00
#
_symmetry.space_group_name_H-M   'P 1'
#
loop_
_entity.id
_entity.type
_entity.pdbx_description
1 polymer ?
#
loop_
_entity_poly.entity_id
_entity_poly.type
_entity_poly.pdbx_seq_one_letter_code
_entity_poly.pdbx_strand_id
1 'polypeptide(L)'
;MFMHTSNVKCCVLTTWLQNWFTATWSAEGAIVFKLDGVSVCQQAWLICHGVSEHKYYKAKQTFFSQRLSTEVEVPTHSRNIAHMPGNSPKEALCLTWIHEYLEKTCDQVPNDNKLYLPVGITVNLIWQDYHAYCMSNNSILPSLPPYGQEHFRQLLQTHFPNVTKVRNCRLGKCDTCSQWKESRAQLSGSALEEARVLYCNHLKMQSCLRMLYLERSLESQSNPNKSWTIILDCAQSQPIVHRVSTCKTLLALKEHLPECGIAGLINHAFGTRELHFLDQNIPHDSSMIISLLWGHLLRTFKQHPNCFSDLLNVQLDNCWKDNKNQYMFAFLS
;
A
#
# COMPACT_ATOMS: atom_id res chain seq x y z
N MET A 1 -24.65 19.47 -1.55
CA MET A 1 -24.16 20.48 -2.51
C MET A 1 -22.95 21.13 -1.86
N PHE A 2 -21.68 20.88 -2.15
CA PHE A 2 -20.97 20.24 -3.26
C PHE A 2 -20.18 19.00 -2.76
N MET A 3 -20.15 17.91 -3.53
CA MET A 3 -19.20 16.81 -3.33
C MET A 3 -18.24 16.77 -4.53
N HIS A 4 -16.98 17.11 -4.28
CA HIS A 4 -15.87 16.81 -5.18
C HIS A 4 -15.57 15.31 -5.09
N THR A 5 -15.99 14.54 -6.09
CA THR A 5 -15.54 13.16 -6.31
C THR A 5 -14.44 13.15 -7.36
N SER A 6 -13.19 12.96 -6.94
CA SER A 6 -12.05 12.82 -7.86
C SER A 6 -11.32 11.50 -7.59
N ASN A 7 -11.10 10.76 -8.68
CA ASN A 7 -10.13 9.66 -8.88
C ASN A 7 -10.48 8.17 -8.67
N VAL A 8 -11.65 7.78 -8.12
CA VAL A 8 -11.97 6.33 -8.03
C VAL A 8 -12.79 5.77 -9.22
N LYS A 9 -13.34 6.61 -10.10
CA LYS A 9 -14.20 6.17 -11.23
C LYS A 9 -13.49 5.78 -12.54
N CYS A 10 -12.18 5.99 -12.67
CA CYS A 10 -11.52 5.90 -13.99
C CYS A 10 -11.15 4.46 -14.40
N CYS A 11 -10.71 3.62 -13.46
CA CYS A 11 -10.29 2.24 -13.75
C CYS A 11 -11.46 1.34 -14.15
N VAL A 12 -12.57 1.38 -13.40
CA VAL A 12 -13.77 0.56 -13.66
C VAL A 12 -14.36 0.81 -15.05
N LEU A 13 -14.40 2.08 -15.47
CA LEU A 13 -14.95 2.47 -16.78
C LEU A 13 -14.05 2.02 -17.95
N THR A 14 -12.74 2.00 -17.73
CA THR A 14 -11.76 1.60 -18.76
C THR A 14 -11.83 0.09 -19.01
N THR A 15 -11.90 -0.71 -17.94
CA THR A 15 -12.07 -2.17 -18.03
C THR A 15 -13.42 -2.53 -18.66
N TRP A 16 -14.49 -1.81 -18.32
CA TRP A 16 -15.81 -2.02 -18.92
C TRP A 16 -15.81 -1.76 -20.44
N LEU A 17 -15.17 -0.67 -20.90
CA LEU A 17 -15.03 -0.36 -22.33
C LEU A 17 -14.22 -1.43 -23.08
N GLN A 18 -13.14 -1.95 -22.48
CA GLN A 18 -12.33 -3.03 -23.07
C GLN A 18 -13.12 -4.33 -23.25
N ASN A 19 -13.93 -4.70 -22.25
CA ASN A 19 -14.81 -5.87 -22.34
C ASN A 19 -15.89 -5.66 -23.41
N TRP A 20 -16.44 -4.44 -23.51
CA TRP A 20 -17.42 -4.09 -24.54
C TRP A 20 -16.83 -4.16 -25.95
N PHE A 21 -15.61 -3.64 -26.18
CA PHE A 21 -14.92 -3.77 -27.47
C PHE A 21 -14.67 -5.24 -27.84
N THR A 22 -14.27 -6.07 -26.87
CA THR A 22 -14.09 -7.52 -27.07
C THR A 22 -15.37 -8.21 -27.52
N ALA A 23 -16.51 -7.84 -26.93
CA ALA A 23 -17.81 -8.45 -27.23
C ALA A 23 -18.45 -7.95 -28.54
N THR A 24 -18.12 -6.73 -28.97
CA THR A 24 -18.84 -6.04 -30.08
C THR A 24 -18.02 -5.98 -31.37
N TRP A 25 -16.71 -6.24 -31.31
CA TRP A 25 -15.84 -6.21 -32.47
C TRP A 25 -15.86 -7.54 -33.25
N SER A 26 -16.31 -7.50 -34.51
CA SER A 26 -16.16 -8.60 -35.47
C SER A 26 -14.92 -8.40 -36.34
N ALA A 27 -14.39 -9.49 -36.91
CA ALA A 27 -13.21 -9.48 -37.78
C ALA A 27 -13.36 -8.58 -39.04
N GLU A 28 -14.60 -8.17 -39.36
CA GLU A 28 -14.95 -7.28 -40.48
C GLU A 28 -14.80 -5.77 -40.13
N GLY A 29 -14.39 -5.44 -38.91
CA GLY A 29 -13.90 -4.10 -38.55
C GLY A 29 -14.96 -3.05 -38.25
N ALA A 30 -16.26 -3.36 -38.37
CA ALA A 30 -17.34 -2.42 -38.08
C ALA A 30 -17.90 -2.64 -36.66
N ILE A 31 -17.80 -1.62 -35.80
CA ILE A 31 -18.42 -1.62 -34.47
C ILE A 31 -19.86 -1.13 -34.61
N VAL A 32 -20.83 -1.94 -34.20
CA VAL A 32 -22.25 -1.58 -34.17
C VAL A 32 -22.66 -1.22 -32.75
N PHE A 33 -23.07 0.04 -32.52
CA PHE A 33 -23.52 0.50 -31.21
C PHE A 33 -24.98 0.12 -30.98
N LYS A 34 -25.27 -0.58 -29.88
CA LYS A 34 -26.63 -0.99 -29.51
C LYS A 34 -27.01 -0.52 -28.11
N LEU A 35 -28.25 -0.08 -27.94
CA LEU A 35 -28.91 0.16 -26.66
C LEU A 35 -30.19 -0.70 -26.64
N ASP A 36 -30.33 -1.60 -25.67
CA ASP A 36 -31.45 -2.54 -25.54
C ASP A 36 -31.81 -3.28 -26.85
N GLY A 37 -30.78 -3.65 -27.62
CA GLY A 37 -30.92 -4.38 -28.90
C GLY A 37 -31.14 -3.49 -30.13
N VAL A 38 -31.36 -2.18 -29.97
CA VAL A 38 -31.57 -1.22 -31.06
C VAL A 38 -30.27 -0.55 -31.47
N SER A 39 -29.98 -0.50 -32.77
CA SER A 39 -28.79 0.18 -33.31
C SER A 39 -28.90 1.69 -33.17
N VAL A 40 -27.86 2.33 -32.62
CA VAL A 40 -27.79 3.77 -32.38
C VAL A 40 -26.48 4.36 -32.93
N CYS A 41 -26.39 5.69 -33.03
CA CYS A 41 -25.13 6.34 -33.37
C CYS A 41 -24.16 6.32 -32.17
N GLN A 42 -22.85 6.44 -32.43
CA GLN A 42 -21.81 6.47 -31.40
C GLN A 42 -22.12 7.54 -30.33
N GLN A 43 -22.56 8.72 -30.75
CA GLN A 43 -22.81 9.84 -29.83
C GLN A 43 -23.94 9.54 -28.84
N ALA A 44 -25.05 8.98 -29.32
CA ALA A 44 -26.17 8.58 -28.48
C ALA A 44 -25.75 7.49 -27.50
N TRP A 45 -24.97 6.50 -27.96
CA TRP A 45 -24.44 5.44 -27.12
C TRP A 45 -23.54 5.98 -25.99
N LEU A 46 -22.63 6.91 -26.30
CA LEU A 46 -21.74 7.53 -25.33
C LEU A 46 -22.49 8.32 -24.25
N ILE A 47 -23.51 9.08 -24.66
CA ILE A 47 -24.35 9.86 -23.74
C ILE A 47 -25.11 8.92 -22.79
N CYS A 48 -25.76 7.89 -23.32
CA CYS A 48 -26.56 6.95 -22.52
C CYS A 48 -25.70 6.16 -21.51
N HIS A 49 -24.45 5.84 -21.84
CA HIS A 49 -23.53 5.15 -20.94
C HIS A 49 -22.66 6.08 -20.08
N GLY A 50 -22.84 7.40 -20.18
CA GLY A 50 -22.06 8.39 -19.41
C GLY A 50 -20.56 8.39 -19.74
N VAL A 51 -20.20 8.01 -20.97
CA VAL A 51 -18.81 7.93 -21.45
C VAL A 51 -18.49 9.19 -22.24
N SER A 52 -17.43 9.91 -21.87
CA SER A 52 -16.96 11.02 -22.70
C SER A 52 -16.24 10.52 -23.95
N GLU A 53 -16.33 11.25 -25.06
CA GLU A 53 -15.63 10.91 -26.32
C GLU A 53 -14.13 10.66 -26.10
N HIS A 54 -13.48 11.51 -25.30
CA HIS A 54 -12.06 11.34 -24.98
C HIS A 54 -11.76 9.98 -24.33
N LYS A 55 -12.59 9.52 -23.40
CA LYS A 55 -12.42 8.21 -22.75
C LYS A 55 -12.66 7.06 -23.71
N TYR A 56 -13.66 7.20 -24.58
CA TYR A 56 -13.96 6.22 -25.61
C TYR A 56 -12.80 6.08 -26.61
N TYR A 57 -12.29 7.17 -27.18
CA TYR A 57 -11.19 7.10 -28.15
C TYR A 57 -9.88 6.61 -27.51
N LYS A 58 -9.62 6.97 -26.25
CA LYS A 58 -8.46 6.46 -25.50
C LYS A 58 -8.56 4.95 -25.26
N ALA A 59 -9.73 4.44 -24.88
CA ALA A 59 -9.97 3.01 -24.72
C ALA A 59 -9.89 2.26 -26.06
N LYS A 60 -10.46 2.84 -27.13
CA LYS A 60 -10.38 2.31 -28.50
C LYS A 60 -8.94 2.17 -28.96
N GLN A 61 -8.14 3.22 -28.82
CA GLN A 61 -6.72 3.22 -29.19
C GLN A 61 -5.95 2.14 -28.42
N THR A 62 -6.17 2.03 -27.11
CA THR A 62 -5.54 1.01 -26.26
C THR A 62 -5.90 -0.40 -26.70
N PHE A 63 -7.18 -0.65 -26.99
CA PHE A 63 -7.68 -1.97 -27.41
C PHE A 63 -7.07 -2.41 -28.76
N PHE A 64 -6.95 -1.49 -29.71
CA PHE A 64 -6.37 -1.81 -31.02
C PHE A 64 -4.84 -1.83 -31.03
N SER A 65 -4.16 -1.02 -30.21
CA SER A 65 -2.70 -1.06 -30.10
C SER A 65 -2.22 -2.36 -29.47
N GLN A 66 -2.93 -2.89 -28.47
CA GLN A 66 -2.60 -4.16 -27.80
C GLN A 66 -2.72 -5.40 -28.69
N ARG A 67 -3.48 -5.32 -29.80
CA ARG A 67 -3.66 -6.44 -30.74
C ARG A 67 -2.76 -6.36 -31.99
N LEU A 68 -2.14 -5.21 -32.26
CA LEU A 68 -1.33 -4.99 -33.46
C LEU A 68 0.20 -5.01 -33.19
N SER A 69 0.64 -5.02 -31.93
CA SER A 69 2.06 -4.99 -31.58
C SER A 69 2.59 -6.34 -31.09
N THR A 70 3.32 -7.05 -31.94
CA THR A 70 4.30 -8.10 -31.57
C THR A 70 5.59 -7.51 -31.00
N GLU A 71 5.52 -6.47 -30.18
CA GLU A 71 6.69 -5.87 -29.53
C GLU A 71 6.42 -5.55 -28.06
N VAL A 72 7.17 -6.26 -27.21
CA VAL A 72 7.55 -5.98 -25.81
C VAL A 72 6.51 -5.21 -24.97
N GLU A 73 5.70 -5.96 -24.23
CA GLU A 73 4.84 -5.40 -23.18
C GLU A 73 5.68 -4.84 -22.02
N VAL A 74 5.57 -3.53 -21.81
CA VAL A 74 5.98 -2.89 -20.56
C VAL A 74 4.80 -2.98 -19.57
N PRO A 75 5.01 -3.37 -18.29
CA PRO A 75 3.94 -3.55 -17.32
C PRO A 75 3.05 -2.32 -17.12
N THR A 76 1.76 -2.56 -17.00
CA THR A 76 0.67 -1.59 -17.19
C THR A 76 0.30 -0.78 -15.94
N HIS A 77 1.24 -0.49 -15.04
CA HIS A 77 0.96 0.29 -13.82
C HIS A 77 1.56 1.72 -13.78
N SER A 78 2.39 2.10 -14.75
CA SER A 78 3.18 3.35 -14.73
C SER A 78 2.81 4.39 -15.81
N ARG A 79 1.54 4.47 -16.21
CA ARG A 79 1.10 5.31 -17.36
C ARG A 79 1.39 6.82 -17.25
N ASN A 80 1.75 7.35 -16.08
CA ASN A 80 2.08 8.77 -15.94
C ASN A 80 3.57 9.10 -16.09
N ILE A 81 4.46 8.11 -16.04
CA ILE A 81 5.92 8.34 -16.10
C ILE A 81 6.50 7.95 -17.46
N ALA A 82 5.89 6.97 -18.14
CA ALA A 82 6.40 6.42 -19.40
C ALA A 82 6.28 7.38 -20.62
N HIS A 83 5.54 8.49 -20.52
CA HIS A 83 5.33 9.42 -21.64
C HIS A 83 5.47 10.90 -21.26
N MET A 84 6.42 11.25 -20.39
CA MET A 84 6.90 12.64 -20.34
C MET A 84 7.71 12.90 -21.62
N PRO A 85 7.36 13.89 -22.46
CA PRO A 85 8.11 14.18 -23.68
C PRO A 85 9.55 14.57 -23.32
N GLY A 86 10.52 13.73 -23.70
CA GLY A 86 11.96 13.99 -23.50
C GLY A 86 12.76 12.90 -22.79
N ASN A 87 12.12 11.93 -22.12
CA ASN A 87 12.84 10.87 -21.40
C ASN A 87 13.32 9.77 -22.36
N SER A 88 14.56 9.32 -22.19
CA SER A 88 15.05 8.13 -22.91
C SER A 88 14.29 6.86 -22.45
N PRO A 89 14.18 5.80 -23.28
CA PRO A 89 13.56 4.54 -22.87
C PRO A 89 14.16 3.96 -21.59
N LYS A 90 15.48 4.06 -21.43
CA LYS A 90 16.20 3.64 -20.22
C LYS A 90 15.78 4.43 -18.98
N GLU A 91 15.61 5.73 -19.12
CA GLU A 91 15.17 6.61 -18.04
C GLU A 91 13.72 6.29 -17.64
N ALA A 92 12.81 6.17 -18.61
CA ALA A 92 11.41 5.83 -18.36
C ALA A 92 11.26 4.50 -17.59
N LEU A 93 12.08 3.52 -17.95
CA LEU A 93 12.17 2.23 -17.29
C LEU A 93 12.72 2.32 -15.85
N CYS A 94 13.78 3.09 -15.63
CA CYS A 94 14.32 3.37 -14.30
C CYS A 94 13.29 4.07 -13.41
N LEU A 95 12.63 5.11 -13.93
CA LEU A 95 11.62 5.87 -13.19
C LEU A 95 10.38 5.01 -12.87
N THR A 96 10.00 4.10 -13.77
CA THR A 96 8.94 3.11 -13.52
C THR A 96 9.32 2.22 -12.34
N TRP A 97 10.54 1.67 -12.34
CA TRP A 97 11.03 0.86 -11.24
C TRP A 97 11.06 1.64 -9.92
N ILE A 98 11.54 2.89 -9.94
CA ILE A 98 11.58 3.75 -8.75
C ILE A 98 10.16 3.99 -8.23
N HIS A 99 9.21 4.31 -9.10
CA HIS A 99 7.82 4.54 -8.71
C HIS A 99 7.22 3.31 -8.03
N GLU A 100 7.34 2.14 -8.64
CA GLU A 100 6.85 0.89 -8.06
C GLU A 100 7.52 0.57 -6.72
N TYR A 101 8.83 0.79 -6.62
CA TYR A 101 9.57 0.61 -5.38
C TYR A 101 9.04 1.53 -4.27
N LEU A 102 8.82 2.81 -4.58
CA LEU A 102 8.33 3.80 -3.63
C LEU A 102 6.89 3.53 -3.20
N GLU A 103 6.00 3.13 -4.12
CA GLU A 103 4.62 2.75 -3.77
C GLU A 103 4.56 1.56 -2.81
N LYS A 104 5.46 0.58 -3.00
CA LYS A 104 5.56 -0.60 -2.15
C LYS A 104 6.20 -0.30 -0.79
N THR A 105 7.16 0.62 -0.76
CA THR A 105 8.05 0.77 0.40
C THR A 105 7.69 1.97 1.27
N CYS A 106 7.27 3.09 0.68
CA CYS A 106 7.04 4.32 1.43
C CYS A 106 5.73 4.28 2.24
N ASP A 107 5.71 5.06 3.32
CA ASP A 107 4.50 5.38 4.07
C ASP A 107 3.91 6.70 3.57
N GLN A 108 2.61 6.72 3.27
CA GLN A 108 1.88 7.96 3.00
C GLN A 108 1.02 8.30 4.21
N VAL A 109 1.21 9.51 4.75
CA VAL A 109 0.38 10.00 5.86
C VAL A 109 -0.90 10.63 5.26
N PRO A 110 -2.11 10.36 5.79
CA PRO A 110 -3.35 10.86 5.19
C PRO A 110 -3.43 12.38 5.01
N ASN A 111 -2.69 13.13 5.82
CA ASN A 111 -2.71 14.60 5.85
C ASN A 111 -1.46 15.23 5.21
N ASP A 112 -0.55 14.44 4.64
CA ASP A 112 0.66 14.95 4.01
C ASP A 112 0.83 14.30 2.62
N ASN A 113 1.06 15.12 1.59
CA ASN A 113 1.32 14.65 0.23
C ASN A 113 2.74 14.08 0.05
N LYS A 114 3.51 14.00 1.13
CA LYS A 114 4.84 13.39 1.17
C LYS A 114 4.77 11.88 1.26
N LEU A 115 5.75 11.25 0.61
CA LEU A 115 6.05 9.84 0.75
C LEU A 115 7.23 9.70 1.70
N TYR A 116 7.04 8.99 2.81
CA TYR A 116 8.07 8.84 3.82
C TYR A 116 8.81 7.52 3.63
N LEU A 117 10.13 7.60 3.49
CA LEU A 117 10.97 6.41 3.49
C LEU A 117 10.99 5.79 4.90
N PRO A 118 10.86 4.45 5.01
CA PRO A 118 11.00 3.77 6.29
C PRO A 118 12.33 4.07 6.97
N VAL A 119 12.34 4.03 8.29
CA VAL A 119 13.55 4.28 9.09
C VAL A 119 14.63 3.27 8.71
N GLY A 120 15.82 3.76 8.38
CA GLY A 120 16.97 2.92 8.00
C GLY A 120 17.14 2.74 6.49
N ILE A 121 16.08 2.95 5.68
CA ILE A 121 16.19 2.96 4.22
C ILE A 121 16.91 4.24 3.77
N THR A 122 17.87 4.09 2.87
CA THR A 122 18.67 5.17 2.31
C THR A 122 18.63 5.11 0.80
N VAL A 123 18.85 6.24 0.12
CA VAL A 123 18.93 6.28 -1.35
C VAL A 123 19.98 5.29 -1.88
N ASN A 124 21.07 5.06 -1.14
CA ASN A 124 22.06 4.05 -1.48
C ASN A 124 21.48 2.62 -1.46
N LEU A 125 20.66 2.28 -0.47
CA LEU A 125 19.99 0.96 -0.40
C LEU A 125 19.00 0.79 -1.56
N ILE A 126 18.21 1.83 -1.86
CA ILE A 126 17.29 1.80 -3.00
C ILE A 126 18.06 1.58 -4.31
N TRP A 127 19.19 2.27 -4.49
CA TRP A 127 20.06 2.07 -5.66
C TRP A 127 20.65 0.65 -5.70
N GLN A 128 21.04 0.07 -4.56
CA GLN A 128 21.54 -1.32 -4.50
C GLN A 128 20.44 -2.32 -4.92
N ASP A 129 19.21 -2.11 -4.48
CA ASP A 129 18.05 -2.93 -4.89
C ASP A 129 17.77 -2.79 -6.39
N TYR A 130 17.83 -1.56 -6.93
CA TYR A 130 17.71 -1.28 -8.36
C TYR A 130 18.82 -1.98 -9.16
N HIS A 131 20.06 -1.84 -8.71
CA HIS A 131 21.20 -2.44 -9.37
C HIS A 131 21.11 -3.96 -9.36
N ALA A 132 20.74 -4.57 -8.24
CA ALA A 132 20.51 -6.00 -8.13
C ALA A 132 19.36 -6.47 -9.04
N TYR A 133 18.27 -5.68 -9.13
CA TYR A 133 17.16 -5.95 -10.03
C TYR A 133 17.63 -5.98 -11.50
N CYS A 134 18.34 -4.95 -11.97
CA CYS A 134 18.88 -4.90 -13.33
C CYS A 134 19.86 -6.04 -13.66
N MET A 135 20.61 -6.53 -12.66
CA MET A 135 21.56 -7.63 -12.83
C MET A 135 20.92 -9.02 -12.74
N SER A 136 19.63 -9.10 -12.37
CA SER A 136 18.93 -10.38 -12.25
C SER A 136 18.33 -10.83 -13.59
N ASN A 137 18.46 -12.14 -13.88
CA ASN A 137 17.92 -12.76 -15.10
C ASN A 137 16.36 -12.76 -15.18
N ASN A 138 15.69 -12.33 -14.12
CA ASN A 138 14.22 -12.22 -14.03
C ASN A 138 13.74 -10.77 -14.17
N SER A 139 14.60 -9.82 -14.53
CA SER A 139 14.17 -8.44 -14.75
C SER A 139 13.34 -8.33 -16.03
N ILE A 140 12.19 -7.66 -15.91
CA ILE A 140 11.33 -7.28 -17.05
C ILE A 140 12.01 -6.17 -17.89
N LEU A 141 13.08 -5.59 -17.34
CA LEU A 141 13.90 -4.60 -18.03
C LEU A 141 14.72 -5.31 -19.12
N PRO A 142 14.61 -4.93 -20.41
CA PRO A 142 15.59 -5.35 -21.40
C PRO A 142 16.99 -4.98 -20.89
N SER A 143 17.97 -5.81 -21.23
CA SER A 143 19.41 -5.87 -20.88
C SER A 143 20.21 -4.55 -20.86
N LEU A 144 19.65 -3.50 -20.27
CA LEU A 144 20.22 -2.17 -20.17
C LEU A 144 21.03 -2.10 -18.88
N PRO A 145 22.29 -1.66 -18.95
CA PRO A 145 23.13 -1.56 -17.77
C PRO A 145 22.51 -0.59 -16.75
N PRO A 146 22.56 -0.88 -15.44
CA PRO A 146 22.00 0.00 -14.43
C PRO A 146 22.64 1.40 -14.50
N TYR A 147 21.88 2.43 -14.12
CA TYR A 147 22.47 3.74 -13.89
C TYR A 147 23.45 3.72 -12.72
N GLY A 148 24.54 4.49 -12.87
CA GLY A 148 25.45 4.79 -11.77
C GLY A 148 24.72 5.50 -10.63
N GLN A 149 25.24 5.33 -9.42
CA GLN A 149 24.60 5.78 -8.18
C GLN A 149 24.23 7.28 -8.18
N GLU A 150 25.12 8.14 -8.68
CA GLU A 150 24.89 9.58 -8.70
C GLU A 150 23.75 9.97 -9.66
N HIS A 151 23.73 9.38 -10.86
CA HIS A 151 22.66 9.64 -11.82
C HIS A 151 21.31 9.12 -11.32
N PHE A 152 21.30 7.93 -10.69
CA PHE A 152 20.10 7.39 -10.05
C PHE A 152 19.57 8.35 -8.97
N ARG A 153 20.45 8.89 -8.13
CA ARG A 153 20.08 9.87 -7.11
C ARG A 153 19.47 11.13 -7.70
N GLN A 154 20.03 11.64 -8.80
CA GLN A 154 19.51 12.82 -9.50
C GLN A 154 18.11 12.55 -10.09
N LEU A 155 17.89 11.36 -10.67
CA LEU A 155 16.58 10.95 -11.16
C LEU A 155 15.56 10.89 -10.02
N LEU A 156 15.91 10.27 -8.90
CA LEU A 156 15.03 10.19 -7.72
C LEU A 156 14.66 11.59 -7.20
N GLN A 157 15.64 12.49 -7.07
CA GLN A 157 15.41 13.84 -6.54
C GLN A 157 14.58 14.71 -7.48
N THR A 158 14.81 14.60 -8.79
CA THR A 158 14.12 15.40 -9.81
C THR A 158 12.67 14.97 -9.99
N HIS A 159 12.44 13.66 -10.10
CA HIS A 159 11.11 13.11 -10.43
C HIS A 159 10.26 12.79 -9.20
N PHE A 160 10.87 12.61 -8.02
CA PHE A 160 10.16 12.27 -6.78
C PHE A 160 10.51 13.23 -5.62
N PRO A 161 10.32 14.56 -5.79
CA PRO A 161 10.68 15.55 -4.78
C PRO A 161 9.83 15.46 -3.50
N ASN A 162 8.70 14.75 -3.53
CA ASN A 162 7.85 14.48 -2.38
C ASN A 162 8.36 13.33 -1.49
N VAL A 163 9.39 12.59 -1.92
CA VAL A 163 10.00 11.52 -1.11
C VAL A 163 10.89 12.12 -0.04
N THR A 164 10.53 11.88 1.22
CA THR A 164 11.19 12.44 2.39
C THR A 164 11.72 11.35 3.30
N LYS A 165 12.97 11.52 3.74
CA LYS A 165 13.53 10.67 4.79
C LYS A 165 12.97 11.09 6.15
N VAL A 166 12.42 10.14 6.90
CA VAL A 166 12.02 10.37 8.30
C VAL A 166 13.28 10.65 9.12
N ARG A 167 13.40 11.88 9.65
CA ARG A 167 14.51 12.26 10.55
C ARG A 167 14.28 11.70 11.96
N ASN A 168 13.03 11.79 12.45
CA ASN A 168 12.62 11.37 13.78
C ASN A 168 11.39 10.47 13.66
N CYS A 169 11.50 9.22 14.14
CA CYS A 169 10.33 8.37 14.32
C CYS A 169 9.56 8.87 15.55
N ARG A 170 8.26 9.15 15.39
CA ARG A 170 7.37 9.46 16.51
C ARG A 170 6.84 8.20 17.21
N LEU A 171 7.00 7.05 16.58
CA LEU A 171 6.64 5.74 17.11
C LEU A 171 7.84 5.10 17.83
N GLY A 172 7.59 3.99 18.51
CA GLY A 172 8.63 3.17 19.12
C GLY A 172 9.77 2.86 18.16
N LYS A 173 11.00 2.84 18.68
CA LYS A 173 12.18 2.47 17.90
C LYS A 173 12.36 0.97 17.95
N CYS A 174 12.71 0.36 16.83
CA CYS A 174 13.10 -1.04 16.80
C CYS A 174 14.40 -1.23 17.62
N ASP A 175 14.40 -2.23 18.50
CA ASP A 175 15.56 -2.54 19.35
C ASP A 175 16.78 -2.92 18.51
N THR A 176 16.62 -3.78 17.50
CA THR A 176 17.71 -4.16 16.58
C THR A 176 18.31 -2.94 15.87
N CYS A 177 17.48 -2.02 15.39
CA CYS A 177 17.95 -0.79 14.75
C CYS A 177 18.67 0.16 15.73
N SER A 178 18.25 0.18 16.99
CA SER A 178 18.85 1.03 18.03
C SER A 178 20.20 0.45 18.47
N GLN A 179 20.24 -0.85 18.76
CA GLN A 179 21.46 -1.60 19.07
C GLN A 179 22.49 -1.49 17.93
N TRP A 180 22.07 -1.64 16.67
CA TRP A 180 22.97 -1.44 15.53
C TRP A 180 23.64 -0.06 15.54
N LYS A 181 22.89 1.01 15.80
CA LYS A 181 23.44 2.37 15.83
C LYS A 181 24.49 2.55 16.92
N GLU A 182 24.25 1.96 18.08
CA GLU A 182 25.15 2.01 19.23
C GLU A 182 26.40 1.16 18.98
N SER A 183 26.22 -0.11 18.61
CA SER A 183 27.31 -1.05 18.36
C SER A 183 28.21 -0.61 17.21
N ARG A 184 27.66 -0.03 16.14
CA ARG A 184 28.44 0.43 14.98
C ARG A 184 29.52 1.45 15.36
N ALA A 185 29.30 2.27 16.38
CA ALA A 185 30.30 3.25 16.83
C ALA A 185 31.49 2.59 17.55
N GLN A 186 31.32 1.36 18.02
CA GLN A 186 32.28 0.63 18.86
C GLN A 186 32.97 -0.52 18.12
N LEU A 187 32.43 -0.94 16.97
CA LEU A 187 32.96 -2.05 16.17
C LEU A 187 33.93 -1.56 15.08
N SER A 188 34.92 -2.39 14.76
CA SER A 188 35.85 -2.17 13.65
C SER A 188 36.23 -3.50 12.97
N GLY A 189 36.82 -3.42 11.78
CA GLY A 189 37.30 -4.59 11.03
C GLY A 189 36.19 -5.58 10.67
N SER A 190 36.48 -6.89 10.82
CA SER A 190 35.55 -7.97 10.48
C SER A 190 34.26 -7.94 11.30
N ALA A 191 34.34 -7.60 12.58
CA ALA A 191 33.17 -7.55 13.47
C ALA A 191 32.16 -6.48 13.03
N LEU A 192 32.64 -5.35 12.48
CA LEU A 192 31.78 -4.32 11.91
C LEU A 192 31.06 -4.82 10.65
N GLU A 193 31.75 -5.60 9.81
CA GLU A 193 31.16 -6.13 8.58
C GLU A 193 30.12 -7.22 8.88
N GLU A 194 30.39 -8.13 9.83
CA GLU A 194 29.41 -9.13 10.28
C GLU A 194 28.14 -8.46 10.84
N ALA A 195 28.29 -7.47 11.71
CA ALA A 195 27.18 -6.72 12.25
C ALA A 195 26.41 -5.95 11.14
N ARG A 196 27.11 -5.46 10.12
CA ARG A 196 26.49 -4.82 8.95
C ARG A 196 25.64 -5.80 8.15
N VAL A 197 26.12 -7.02 7.92
CA VAL A 197 25.36 -8.08 7.24
C VAL A 197 24.09 -8.41 8.02
N LEU A 198 24.18 -8.57 9.35
CA LEU A 198 23.01 -8.81 10.20
C LEU A 198 21.99 -7.68 10.12
N TYR A 199 22.45 -6.43 10.14
CA TYR A 199 21.56 -5.27 10.00
C TYR A 199 20.91 -5.20 8.61
N CYS A 200 21.65 -5.49 7.53
CA CYS A 200 21.09 -5.58 6.18
C CYS A 200 20.03 -6.68 6.08
N ASN A 201 20.27 -7.85 6.67
CA ASN A 201 19.30 -8.94 6.72
C ASN A 201 18.03 -8.54 7.50
N HIS A 202 18.19 -7.82 8.62
CA HIS A 202 17.06 -7.27 9.36
C HIS A 202 16.21 -6.32 8.49
N LEU A 203 16.84 -5.38 7.78
CA LEU A 203 16.12 -4.46 6.88
C LEU A 203 15.42 -5.20 5.75
N LYS A 204 16.08 -6.22 5.17
CA LYS A 204 15.49 -7.06 4.11
C LYS A 204 14.27 -7.82 4.62
N MET A 205 14.35 -8.41 5.81
CA MET A 205 13.21 -9.09 6.44
C MET A 205 12.03 -8.13 6.65
N GLN A 206 12.27 -6.91 7.16
CA GLN A 206 11.23 -5.89 7.33
C GLN A 206 10.57 -5.50 6.00
N SER A 207 11.38 -5.34 4.95
CA SER A 207 10.88 -5.07 3.59
C SER A 207 10.00 -6.23 3.08
N CYS A 208 10.45 -7.48 3.24
CA CYS A 208 9.67 -8.66 2.85
C CYS A 208 8.34 -8.77 3.61
N LEU A 209 8.33 -8.50 4.92
CA LEU A 209 7.09 -8.51 5.72
C LEU A 209 6.10 -7.43 5.24
N ARG A 210 6.60 -6.25 4.88
CA ARG A 210 5.77 -5.17 4.33
C ARG A 210 5.17 -5.54 2.97
N MET A 211 5.97 -6.14 2.09
CA MET A 211 5.49 -6.66 0.80
C MET A 211 4.42 -7.72 0.97
N LEU A 212 4.66 -8.70 1.85
CA LEU A 212 3.72 -9.76 2.15
C LEU A 212 2.39 -9.20 2.69
N TYR A 213 2.45 -8.19 3.55
CA TYR A 213 1.26 -7.49 4.04
C TYR A 213 0.47 -6.81 2.90
N LEU A 214 1.16 -6.10 2.00
CA LEU A 214 0.52 -5.43 0.86
C LEU A 214 -0.13 -6.45 -0.09
N GLU A 215 0.56 -7.54 -0.42
CA GLU A 215 0.04 -8.61 -1.26
C GLU A 215 -1.22 -9.23 -0.66
N ARG A 216 -1.20 -9.56 0.64
CA ARG A 216 -2.36 -10.08 1.37
C ARG A 216 -3.51 -9.08 1.43
N SER A 217 -3.22 -7.80 1.53
CA SER A 217 -4.24 -6.75 1.53
C SER A 217 -4.91 -6.63 0.17
N LEU A 218 -4.14 -6.65 -0.92
CA LEU A 218 -4.63 -6.62 -2.30
C LEU A 218 -5.42 -7.88 -2.67
N GLU A 219 -4.93 -9.05 -2.28
CA GLU A 219 -5.61 -10.32 -2.50
C GLU A 219 -6.94 -10.35 -1.74
N SER A 220 -6.97 -9.86 -0.51
CA SER A 220 -8.19 -9.80 0.28
C SER A 220 -9.23 -8.85 -0.32
N GLN A 221 -8.80 -7.68 -0.82
CA GLN A 221 -9.68 -6.73 -1.52
C GLN A 221 -10.23 -7.29 -2.85
N SER A 222 -9.39 -8.02 -3.59
CA SER A 222 -9.74 -8.55 -4.90
C SER A 222 -10.60 -9.82 -4.80
N ASN A 223 -10.36 -10.62 -3.76
CA ASN A 223 -10.97 -11.93 -3.55
C ASN A 223 -11.51 -12.07 -2.10
N PRO A 224 -12.51 -11.27 -1.71
CA PRO A 224 -13.06 -11.31 -0.34
C PRO A 224 -13.74 -12.63 0.02
N ASN A 225 -14.11 -13.47 -0.96
CA ASN A 225 -14.61 -14.84 -0.73
C ASN A 225 -13.48 -15.87 -0.52
N LYS A 226 -12.21 -15.50 -0.69
CA LYS A 226 -11.07 -16.41 -0.54
C LYS A 226 -10.23 -16.06 0.66
N SER A 227 -9.84 -14.80 0.79
CA SER A 227 -8.96 -14.37 1.88
C SER A 227 -9.44 -13.09 2.57
N TRP A 228 -9.39 -13.09 3.90
CA TRP A 228 -9.58 -11.89 4.72
C TRP A 228 -8.25 -11.49 5.34
N THR A 229 -7.89 -10.22 5.23
CA THR A 229 -6.73 -9.63 5.91
C THR A 229 -7.23 -8.59 6.89
N ILE A 230 -7.12 -8.92 8.19
CA ILE A 230 -7.56 -8.08 9.29
C ILE A 230 -6.36 -7.66 10.13
N ILE A 231 -6.25 -6.36 10.40
CA ILE A 231 -5.25 -5.80 11.31
C ILE A 231 -5.99 -5.20 12.50
N LEU A 232 -5.51 -5.48 13.71
CA LEU A 232 -5.94 -4.84 14.93
C LEU A 232 -4.71 -4.35 15.68
N ASP A 233 -4.64 -3.05 15.95
CA ASP A 233 -3.56 -2.45 16.71
C ASP A 233 -4.12 -1.59 17.85
N CYS A 234 -3.39 -1.55 18.96
CA CYS A 234 -3.79 -0.80 20.16
C CYS A 234 -2.76 0.28 20.45
N ALA A 235 -3.21 1.53 20.50
CA ALA A 235 -2.36 2.62 20.95
C ALA A 235 -2.21 2.58 22.47
N GLN A 236 -1.14 3.18 22.97
CA GLN A 236 -1.03 3.51 24.38
C GLN A 236 -2.18 4.45 24.77
N SER A 237 -2.79 4.21 25.93
CA SER A 237 -3.86 5.05 26.48
C SER A 237 -3.48 6.52 26.43
N GLN A 238 -4.44 7.34 26.02
CA GLN A 238 -4.25 8.76 25.80
C GLN A 238 -5.16 9.56 26.74
N PRO A 239 -4.68 10.65 27.35
CA PRO A 239 -5.50 11.49 28.20
C PRO A 239 -6.60 12.16 27.36
N ILE A 240 -7.84 12.15 27.85
CA ILE A 240 -9.00 12.68 27.09
C ILE A 240 -8.88 14.21 26.83
N VAL A 241 -8.03 14.90 27.59
CA VAL A 241 -7.87 16.37 27.55
C VAL A 241 -6.88 16.83 26.46
N HIS A 242 -7.07 16.40 25.21
CA HIS A 242 -6.18 16.77 24.10
C HIS A 242 -6.38 18.18 23.51
N ARG A 243 -7.21 19.04 24.08
CA ARG A 243 -7.60 20.31 23.45
C ARG A 243 -7.21 21.59 24.19
N VAL A 244 -6.51 21.51 25.31
CA VAL A 244 -6.06 22.70 26.03
C VAL A 244 -4.54 22.63 26.14
N SER A 245 -3.84 23.73 25.81
CA SER A 245 -2.43 23.88 26.16
C SER A 245 -2.32 23.66 27.67
N THR A 246 -1.79 22.50 28.06
CA THR A 246 -1.75 22.10 29.46
C THR A 246 -0.77 22.99 30.19
N CYS A 247 -1.27 23.89 31.03
CA CYS A 247 -0.45 24.65 31.96
C CYS A 247 0.29 23.69 32.91
N LYS A 248 1.38 24.14 33.54
CA LYS A 248 2.20 23.32 34.45
C LYS A 248 1.36 22.62 35.53
N THR A 249 0.30 23.27 36.02
CA THR A 249 -0.63 22.71 37.01
C THR A 249 -1.42 21.51 36.48
N LEU A 250 -1.91 21.57 35.24
CA LEU A 250 -2.60 20.43 34.62
C LEU A 250 -1.66 19.27 34.30
N LEU A 251 -0.41 19.55 33.94
CA LEU A 251 0.62 18.51 33.75
C LEU A 251 0.95 17.79 35.06
N ALA A 252 0.92 18.49 36.20
CA ALA A 252 1.11 17.87 37.51
C ALA A 252 -0.05 16.94 37.91
N LEU A 253 -1.23 17.09 37.28
CA LEU A 253 -2.40 16.23 37.48
C LEU A 253 -2.48 15.10 36.46
N LYS A 254 -1.46 14.90 35.61
CA LYS A 254 -1.50 13.95 34.49
C LYS A 254 -1.86 12.52 34.92
N GLU A 255 -1.42 12.07 36.09
CA GLU A 255 -1.74 10.75 36.65
C GLU A 255 -3.20 10.61 37.13
N HIS A 256 -3.92 11.73 37.23
CA HIS A 256 -5.33 11.79 37.62
C HIS A 256 -6.26 12.18 36.47
N LEU A 257 -5.71 12.38 35.27
CA LEU A 257 -6.55 12.65 34.10
C LEU A 257 -7.18 11.34 33.63
N PRO A 258 -8.48 11.35 33.29
CA PRO A 258 -9.10 10.18 32.69
C PRO A 258 -8.40 9.90 31.36
N GLU A 259 -7.94 8.66 31.21
CA GLU A 259 -7.33 8.17 29.99
C GLU A 259 -8.36 7.36 29.19
N CYS A 260 -8.13 7.26 27.89
CA CYS A 260 -8.90 6.44 26.99
C CYS A 260 -7.95 5.55 26.22
N GLY A 261 -8.16 4.23 26.29
CA GLY A 261 -7.52 3.30 25.38
C GLY A 261 -8.09 3.49 23.98
N ILE A 262 -7.27 3.30 22.95
CA ILE A 262 -7.69 3.43 21.56
C ILE A 262 -7.22 2.19 20.82
N ALA A 263 -8.15 1.46 20.21
CA ALA A 263 -7.85 0.34 19.34
C ALA A 263 -8.38 0.61 17.93
N GLY A 264 -7.53 0.39 16.93
CA GLY A 264 -7.89 0.46 15.52
C GLY A 264 -8.02 -0.93 14.93
N LEU A 265 -9.06 -1.17 14.14
CA LEU A 265 -9.20 -2.38 13.34
C LEU A 265 -9.41 -2.03 11.87
N ILE A 266 -8.71 -2.72 10.98
CA ILE A 266 -8.87 -2.59 9.53
C ILE A 266 -9.17 -3.98 8.97
N ASN A 267 -10.24 -4.11 8.19
CA ASN A 267 -10.51 -5.28 7.37
C ASN A 267 -10.39 -4.89 5.90
N HIS A 268 -9.36 -5.43 5.23
CA HIS A 268 -9.08 -5.11 3.83
C HIS A 268 -10.12 -5.69 2.87
N ALA A 269 -10.76 -6.82 3.18
CA ALA A 269 -11.71 -7.48 2.28
C ALA A 269 -12.87 -6.57 1.88
N PHE A 270 -13.34 -5.76 2.83
CA PHE A 270 -14.49 -4.87 2.66
C PHE A 270 -14.15 -3.38 2.82
N GLY A 271 -12.86 -3.07 3.01
CA GLY A 271 -12.40 -1.71 3.28
C GLY A 271 -12.89 -1.13 4.62
N THR A 272 -13.34 -1.97 5.54
CA THR A 272 -13.87 -1.56 6.85
C THR A 272 -12.74 -1.02 7.73
N ARG A 273 -12.99 0.10 8.39
CA ARG A 273 -12.07 0.72 9.36
C ARG A 273 -12.86 1.06 10.61
N GLU A 274 -12.46 0.50 11.73
CA GLU A 274 -13.09 0.69 13.03
C GLU A 274 -12.12 1.36 13.99
N LEU A 275 -12.64 2.27 14.80
CA LEU A 275 -11.92 2.89 15.89
C LEU A 275 -12.72 2.66 17.16
N HIS A 276 -12.11 1.99 18.13
CA HIS A 276 -12.71 1.62 19.39
C HIS A 276 -12.11 2.45 20.51
N PHE A 277 -12.97 3.07 21.31
CA PHE A 277 -12.60 3.79 22.52
C PHE A 277 -12.81 2.86 23.70
N LEU A 278 -11.74 2.62 24.44
CA LEU A 278 -11.70 1.64 25.53
C LEU A 278 -11.66 2.38 26.86
N ASP A 279 -12.47 1.90 27.79
CA ASP A 279 -12.41 2.34 29.18
C ASP A 279 -11.01 2.05 29.74
N GLN A 280 -10.46 2.99 30.50
CA GLN A 280 -9.13 2.88 31.13
C GLN A 280 -8.97 1.63 32.02
N ASN A 281 -10.07 1.08 32.52
CA ASN A 281 -10.07 -0.11 33.38
C ASN A 281 -10.05 -1.42 32.58
N ILE A 282 -10.20 -1.39 31.25
CA ILE A 282 -10.12 -2.58 30.41
C ILE A 282 -8.64 -2.87 30.12
N PRO A 283 -8.11 -4.02 30.56
CA PRO A 283 -6.73 -4.37 30.26
C PRO A 283 -6.53 -4.59 28.76
N HIS A 284 -5.40 -4.14 28.23
CA HIS A 284 -5.01 -4.36 26.83
C HIS A 284 -4.45 -5.77 26.62
N ASP A 285 -5.21 -6.79 27.02
CA ASP A 285 -4.82 -8.20 27.00
C ASP A 285 -5.42 -8.98 25.83
N SER A 286 -5.21 -10.31 25.79
CA SER A 286 -5.79 -11.18 24.77
C SER A 286 -7.31 -11.16 24.74
N SER A 287 -7.97 -11.06 25.89
CA SER A 287 -9.44 -11.09 25.97
C SER A 287 -10.06 -9.87 25.30
N MET A 288 -9.46 -8.70 25.46
CA MET A 288 -9.86 -7.49 24.75
C MET A 288 -9.69 -7.65 23.22
N ILE A 289 -8.53 -8.11 22.77
CA ILE A 289 -8.22 -8.31 21.34
C ILE A 289 -9.22 -9.30 20.71
N ILE A 290 -9.48 -10.44 21.38
CA ILE A 290 -10.46 -11.45 20.94
C ILE A 290 -11.86 -10.84 20.86
N SER A 291 -12.27 -10.06 21.86
CA SER A 291 -13.61 -9.46 21.90
C SER A 291 -13.84 -8.49 20.74
N LEU A 292 -12.84 -7.65 20.44
CA LEU A 292 -12.90 -6.72 19.31
C LEU A 292 -12.95 -7.46 17.97
N LEU A 293 -12.07 -8.47 17.79
CA LEU A 293 -12.06 -9.29 16.58
C LEU A 293 -13.39 -10.03 16.39
N TRP A 294 -13.89 -10.69 17.44
CA TRP A 294 -15.15 -11.43 17.40
C TRP A 294 -16.33 -10.53 17.07
N GLY A 295 -16.42 -9.37 17.73
CA GLY A 295 -17.45 -8.37 17.44
C GLY A 295 -17.40 -7.92 15.98
N HIS A 296 -16.21 -7.72 15.43
CA HIS A 296 -16.03 -7.38 14.02
C HIS A 296 -16.49 -8.52 13.10
N LEU A 297 -16.04 -9.76 13.31
CA LEU A 297 -16.43 -10.92 12.52
C LEU A 297 -17.94 -11.13 12.51
N LEU A 298 -18.60 -11.03 13.67
CA LEU A 298 -20.06 -11.12 13.77
C LEU A 298 -20.79 -10.05 12.97
N ARG A 299 -20.30 -8.81 12.98
CA ARG A 299 -20.87 -7.73 12.14
C ARG A 299 -20.66 -8.02 10.67
N THR A 300 -19.46 -8.45 10.29
CA THR A 300 -19.11 -8.80 8.90
C THR A 300 -19.98 -9.94 8.38
N PHE A 301 -20.18 -11.02 9.15
CA PHE A 301 -21.07 -12.12 8.76
C PHE A 301 -22.52 -11.68 8.59
N LYS A 302 -23.01 -10.75 9.44
CA LYS A 302 -24.36 -10.20 9.28
C LYS A 302 -24.50 -9.30 8.04
N GLN A 303 -23.47 -8.54 7.72
CA GLN A 303 -23.46 -7.63 6.56
C GLN A 303 -23.23 -8.37 5.24
N HIS A 304 -22.49 -9.48 5.28
CA HIS A 304 -22.10 -10.27 4.13
C HIS A 304 -22.37 -11.76 4.35
N PRO A 305 -23.65 -12.18 4.46
CA PRO A 305 -24.03 -13.53 4.90
C PRO A 305 -23.65 -14.67 3.95
N ASN A 306 -23.17 -14.36 2.74
CA ASN A 306 -22.71 -15.34 1.74
C ASN A 306 -21.24 -15.12 1.34
N CYS A 307 -20.52 -14.28 2.08
CA CYS A 307 -19.11 -14.01 1.86
C CYS A 307 -18.36 -14.56 3.06
N PHE A 308 -17.80 -15.75 2.89
CA PHE A 308 -16.93 -16.39 3.87
C PHE A 308 -15.58 -16.60 3.20
N SER A 309 -14.52 -16.46 3.98
CA SER A 309 -13.16 -16.64 3.50
C SER A 309 -12.61 -17.96 4.00
N ASP A 310 -11.94 -18.69 3.11
CA ASP A 310 -11.21 -19.91 3.44
C ASP A 310 -9.92 -19.63 4.22
N LEU A 311 -9.41 -18.40 4.16
CA LEU A 311 -8.14 -17.98 4.76
C LEU A 311 -8.27 -16.65 5.51
N LEU A 312 -8.15 -16.70 6.83
CA LEU A 312 -8.09 -15.51 7.69
C LEU A 312 -6.64 -15.17 8.06
N ASN A 313 -6.12 -14.10 7.47
CA ASN A 313 -4.86 -13.48 7.87
C ASN A 313 -5.11 -12.41 8.94
N VAL A 314 -4.53 -12.59 10.13
CA VAL A 314 -4.69 -11.64 11.23
C VAL A 314 -3.33 -11.08 11.66
N GLN A 315 -3.25 -9.76 11.77
CA GLN A 315 -2.14 -9.07 12.41
C GLN A 315 -2.68 -8.36 13.65
N LEU A 316 -2.18 -8.75 14.82
CA LEU A 316 -2.69 -8.29 16.12
C LEU A 316 -1.57 -7.63 16.91
N ASP A 317 -1.92 -6.65 17.74
CA ASP A 317 -1.03 -6.10 18.77
C ASP A 317 -0.60 -7.24 19.73
N ASN A 318 0.62 -7.74 19.52
CA ASN A 318 1.21 -8.79 20.34
C ASN A 318 2.54 -8.31 20.93
N CYS A 319 2.55 -8.13 22.25
CA CYS A 319 3.78 -7.90 22.99
C CYS A 319 4.39 -9.24 23.42
N TRP A 320 5.70 -9.39 23.29
CA TRP A 320 6.42 -10.62 23.66
C TRP A 320 6.18 -11.07 25.11
N LYS A 321 5.79 -10.13 26.00
CA LYS A 321 5.54 -10.38 27.42
C LYS A 321 4.27 -11.18 27.69
N ASP A 322 3.26 -11.08 26.82
CA ASP A 322 1.90 -11.56 27.13
C ASP A 322 1.52 -12.84 26.36
N ASN A 323 2.40 -13.31 25.45
CA ASN A 323 2.17 -14.43 24.52
C ASN A 323 0.70 -14.51 24.02
N LYS A 324 0.15 -13.39 23.55
CA LYS A 324 -1.28 -13.28 23.21
C LYS A 324 -1.66 -14.28 22.11
N ASN A 325 -0.69 -14.68 21.30
CA ASN A 325 -0.82 -15.66 20.21
C ASN A 325 -1.46 -16.98 20.64
N GLN A 326 -1.10 -17.55 21.80
CA GLN A 326 -1.63 -18.87 22.20
C GLN A 326 -3.16 -18.84 22.36
N TYR A 327 -3.68 -17.77 22.97
CA TYR A 327 -5.12 -17.58 23.19
C TYR A 327 -5.84 -17.25 21.89
N MET A 328 -5.19 -16.48 21.01
CA MET A 328 -5.73 -16.19 19.68
C MET A 328 -5.86 -17.44 18.83
N PHE A 329 -4.85 -18.32 18.82
CA PHE A 329 -4.91 -19.57 18.06
C PHE A 329 -5.98 -20.51 18.61
N ALA A 330 -6.11 -20.62 19.95
CA ALA A 330 -7.16 -21.43 20.57
C ALA A 330 -8.57 -20.89 20.28
N PHE A 331 -8.73 -19.58 20.12
CA PHE A 331 -10.01 -18.97 19.77
C PHE A 331 -10.40 -19.17 18.29
N LEU A 332 -9.41 -19.19 17.39
CA LEU A 332 -9.63 -19.29 15.94
C LEU A 332 -9.64 -20.74 15.40
N SER A 333 -9.32 -21.74 16.24
CA SER A 333 -9.34 -23.17 15.91
C SER A 333 -10.73 -23.77 16.02
#